data_AF-A0A6N7QYL6-F1
#
_entry.id   AF-A0A6N7QYL6-F1
#
_cell.length_a   1.000
_cell.length_b   1.000
_cell.length_c   1.000
_cell.angle_alpha   90.00
_cell.angle_beta   90.00
_cell.angle_gamma   90.00
#
_symmetry.space_group_name_H-M   'P 1'
#
loop_
_entity.id
_entity.type
_entity.pdbx_description
1 polymer ?
#
loop_
_entity_poly.entity_id
_entity_poly.type
_entity_poly.pdbx_seq_one_letter_code
_entity_poly.pdbx_strand_id
1 'polypeptide(L)' 'MLSSIGIPGLILILVIALVVFGPKKLPEIGKATGETLREFKKSARDLTDEEVEKKENNS' A
#
# COMPACT_ATOMS: atom_id res chain seq x y z
N MET A 1 -21.33 -21.59 -3.99
CA MET A 1 -22.30 -20.54 -4.36
C MET A 1 -21.74 -19.13 -4.23
N LEU A 2 -20.82 -18.84 -3.27
CA LEU A 2 -20.14 -17.54 -3.18
C LEU A 2 -18.99 -17.35 -4.19
N SER A 3 -18.33 -18.43 -4.64
CA SER A 3 -17.22 -18.35 -5.60
C SER A 3 -17.64 -17.95 -7.03
N SER A 4 -18.94 -17.97 -7.37
CA SER A 4 -19.46 -17.48 -8.65
C SER A 4 -19.72 -15.98 -8.66
N ILE A 5 -19.60 -15.31 -7.50
CA ILE A 5 -19.85 -13.87 -7.38
C ILE A 5 -18.66 -13.02 -7.88
N GLY A 6 -17.46 -13.61 -7.98
CA GLY A 6 -16.32 -13.10 -8.76
C GLY A 6 -16.06 -11.59 -8.71
N ILE A 7 -15.54 -11.06 -9.83
CA ILE A 7 -15.35 -9.62 -10.04
C ILE A 7 -16.67 -8.81 -9.91
N PRO A 8 -17.84 -9.29 -10.39
CA PRO A 8 -19.09 -8.53 -10.28
C PRO A 8 -19.51 -8.19 -8.85
N GLY A 9 -19.35 -9.09 -7.89
CA GLY A 9 -19.68 -8.82 -6.49
C GLY A 9 -18.70 -7.86 -5.82
N LEU A 10 -17.42 -7.94 -6.20
CA LEU A 10 -16.42 -6.98 -5.73
C LEU A 10 -16.77 -5.57 -6.20
N ILE A 11 -17.21 -5.42 -7.45
CA ILE A 11 -17.72 -4.14 -7.99
C ILE A 11 -18.91 -3.62 -7.18
N LEU A 12 -19.87 -4.48 -6.84
CA LEU A 12 -21.03 -4.07 -6.02
C LEU A 12 -20.61 -3.54 -4.65
N ILE A 13 -19.69 -4.23 -3.98
CA ILE A 13 -19.13 -3.79 -2.69
C ILE A 13 -18.40 -2.46 -2.86
N LEU A 14 -17.61 -2.31 -3.93
CA LEU A 14 -16.92 -1.06 -4.26
C LEU A 14 -17.91 0.08 -4.45
N VAL A 15 -19.00 -0.12 -5.17
CA VAL A 15 -20.04 0.91 -5.36
C VAL A 15 -20.65 1.33 -4.02
N ILE A 16 -20.99 0.39 -3.14
CA ILE A 16 -21.53 0.71 -1.81
C ILE A 16 -20.50 1.51 -1.00
N ALA A 17 -19.23 1.07 -0.98
CA ALA A 17 -18.16 1.77 -0.31
C ALA A 17 -17.96 3.19 -0.89
N LEU A 18 -18.06 3.35 -2.21
CA LEU A 18 -17.97 4.62 -2.89
C LEU A 18 -19.15 5.56 -2.58
N VAL A 19 -20.34 5.03 -2.32
CA VAL A 19 -21.49 5.86 -1.88
C VAL A 19 -21.28 6.36 -0.46
N VAL A 20 -20.75 5.52 0.44
CA VAL A 20 -20.50 5.88 1.85
C VAL A 20 -19.30 6.83 2.00
N PHE A 21 -18.18 6.48 1.38
CA PHE A 21 -16.92 7.22 1.51
C PHE A 21 -16.72 8.28 0.42
N GLY A 22 -17.29 8.10 -0.77
CA GLY A 22 -17.09 8.99 -1.91
C GLY A 22 -15.91 8.57 -2.80
N PRO A 23 -16.01 8.73 -4.14
CA PRO A 23 -14.96 8.31 -5.09
C PRO A 23 -13.67 9.10 -5.03
N LYS A 24 -13.68 10.28 -4.41
CA LYS A 24 -12.47 11.08 -4.22
C LYS A 24 -11.65 10.67 -3.00
N LYS A 25 -12.28 10.09 -1.97
CA LYS A 25 -11.60 9.74 -0.72
C LYS A 25 -10.68 8.53 -0.86
N LEU A 26 -11.08 7.50 -1.63
CA LEU A 26 -10.24 6.31 -1.81
C LEU A 26 -8.89 6.63 -2.48
N PRO A 27 -8.82 7.40 -3.59
CA PRO A 27 -7.54 7.83 -4.17
C PRO A 27 -6.73 8.75 -3.25
N GLU A 28 -7.39 9.62 -2.51
CA GLU A 28 -6.73 10.56 -1.59
C GLU A 28 -6.04 9.83 -0.43
N ILE A 29 -6.73 8.87 0.20
CA ILE A 29 -6.17 8.00 1.24
C ILE A 29 -5.06 7.13 0.67
N GLY A 30 -5.25 6.57 -0.52
CA GLY A 30 -4.22 5.78 -1.22
C GLY A 30 -2.96 6.58 -1.51
N LYS A 31 -3.09 7.86 -1.90
CA LYS A 31 -1.96 8.76 -2.14
C LYS A 31 -1.20 9.06 -0.86
N ALA A 32 -1.89 9.46 0.21
CA ALA A 32 -1.26 9.75 1.50
C ALA A 32 -0.57 8.52 2.10
N THR A 33 -1.23 7.35 2.04
CA THR A 33 -0.68 6.08 2.50
C THR A 33 0.50 5.66 1.63
N GLY A 34 0.41 5.82 0.31
CA GLY A 34 1.48 5.50 -0.64
C GLY A 34 2.73 6.36 -0.44
N GLU A 35 2.58 7.65 -0.16
CA GLU A 35 3.68 8.53 0.20
C GLU A 35 4.37 8.07 1.50
N THR A 36 3.59 7.72 2.52
CA THR A 36 4.11 7.18 3.79
C THR A 36 4.86 5.85 3.57
N LEU A 37 4.28 4.92 2.82
CA LEU A 37 4.90 3.63 2.51
C LEU A 37 6.19 3.79 1.68
N ARG A 38 6.23 4.80 0.80
CA ARG A 38 7.42 5.11 0.00
C ARG A 38 8.56 5.62 0.88
N GLU A 39 8.29 6.53 1.81
CA GLU A 39 9.29 7.00 2.77
C GLU A 39 9.75 5.87 3.69
N PHE A 40 8.81 5.08 4.22
CA PHE A 40 9.13 3.92 5.04
C PHE A 40 10.04 2.93 4.31
N LYS A 41 9.74 2.60 3.05
CA LYS A 41 10.58 1.73 2.22
C LYS A 41 11.98 2.31 2.00
N LYS A 42 12.10 3.63 1.84
CA LYS A 42 13.39 4.29 1.65
C LYS A 42 14.22 4.20 2.93
N SER A 43 13.66 4.60 4.07
CA SER A 43 14.35 4.49 5.35
C SER A 43 14.71 3.05 5.70
N ALA A 44 13.83 2.09 5.43
CA ALA A 44 14.13 0.68 5.65
C ALA A 44 15.29 0.17 4.77
N ARG A 45 15.43 0.69 3.54
CA ARG A 45 16.56 0.37 2.66
C ARG A 45 17.85 1.01 3.15
N ASP A 46 17.82 2.29 3.50
CA ASP A 46 19.00 3.00 4.02
C ASP A 46 19.56 2.27 5.26
N LEU A 47 18.70 1.82 6.18
CA LEU A 47 19.10 1.01 7.34
C LEU A 47 19.71 -0.36 6.95
N THR A 48 19.16 -1.01 5.93
CA THR A 48 19.68 -2.32 5.46
C THR A 48 21.02 -2.16 4.76
N ASP A 49 21.17 -1.12 3.94
CA ASP A 49 22.38 -0.86 3.15
C ASP A 49 23.52 -0.37 4.08
N GLU A 50 23.22 0.45 5.10
CA GLU A 50 24.19 0.83 6.15
C GLU A 50 24.69 -0.39 6.96
N GLU A 51 23.84 -1.38 7.22
CA GLU A 51 24.23 -2.62 7.89
C GLU A 51 25.13 -3.52 7.03
N VAL A 52 24.98 -3.46 5.70
CA VAL A 52 25.81 -4.21 4.74
C VAL A 52 27.18 -3.55 4.59
N GLU A 53 27.23 -2.22 4.44
CA GLU A 53 28.49 -1.48 4.25
C GLU A 53 29.35 -1.51 5.53
N LYS A 54 28.74 -1.49 6.72
CA LYS A 54 29.47 -1.59 7.99
C LYS A 54 30.14 -2.95 8.23
N LYS A 55 29.68 -4.03 7.58
CA LYS A 55 30.28 -5.37 7.69
C LYS A 55 31.48 -5.58 6.76
N GLU A 56 31.53 -4.86 5.64
CA GLU A 56 32.61 -4.99 4.65
C GLU A 56 33.88 -4.24 5.07
N ASN A 57 33.74 -3.17 5.86
CA ASN A 57 34.84 -2.27 6.23
C ASN A 57 35.65 -2.73 7.46
N ASN A 58 35.27 -3.86 8.08
CA ASN A 58 35.80 -4.32 9.36
C ASN A 58 36.33 -5.77 9.30
N SER A 59 36.60 -6.28 8.09
CA SER A 59 37.29 -7.55 7.81
C SER A 59 38.56 -7.31 6.99
#